data_AF-A0A931SZ03-F1
#
_entry.id   AF-A0A931SZ03-F1
#
_cell.length_a   1.000
_cell.length_b   1.000
_cell.length_c   1.000
_cell.angle_alpha   90.00
_cell.angle_beta   90.00
_cell.angle_gamma   90.00
#
_symmetry.space_group_name_H-M   'P 1'
#
loop_
_entity.id
_entity.type
_entity.pdbx_description
1 polymer ?
#
loop_
_entity_poly.entity_id
_entity_poly.type
_entity_poly.pdbx_seq_one_letter_code
_entity_poly.pdbx_strand_id
1 'polypeptide(L)'
;MRFAETLIMITMLAPASAQAPRTQNVPPTEVTGATYVEVDESTGIWILRGSPVVVTRGAASVRAPSMTYDSRQQIVRASGGVVYADPSATLESAQVTAWLQEERLLAEGQVAGVLREGPQETHLRSQVLEAWRKERRAVATGEVQIRRGEFTLSSGRVEYLEAQQRATATGRGTVTAPEGRLSADRIDAFLDREEAIADGNVEISLRPGSDPSGLPIEGRSPKAVLRRPEGIAVLSGGATVRQGQNTVTALEITIDLRANRMVATGQAHLVVYSGR
;
A
#
# COMPACT_ATOMS: atom_id res chain seq x y z
N MET A 1 -10.53 -14.10 3.86
CA MET A 1 -9.83 -12.87 3.41
C MET A 1 -8.57 -12.72 4.25
N ARG A 2 -7.41 -13.06 3.70
CA ARG A 2 -6.08 -12.86 4.31
C ARG A 2 -5.31 -11.96 3.35
N PHE A 3 -5.30 -10.67 3.66
CA PHE A 3 -4.96 -9.54 2.78
C PHE A 3 -3.74 -8.80 3.36
N ALA A 4 -2.86 -9.55 3.99
CA ALA A 4 -2.30 -9.14 5.26
C ALA A 4 -0.98 -9.86 5.58
N GLU A 5 -0.87 -11.17 5.33
CA GLU A 5 0.32 -11.96 5.71
C GLU A 5 1.59 -11.58 4.91
N THR A 6 1.45 -10.83 3.82
CA THR A 6 2.53 -10.68 2.81
C THR A 6 3.33 -9.37 2.89
N LEU A 7 2.86 -8.36 3.63
CA LEU A 7 3.64 -7.11 3.73
C LEU A 7 4.83 -7.24 4.71
N ILE A 8 5.09 -8.45 5.17
CA ILE A 8 5.92 -8.73 6.32
C ILE A 8 6.57 -10.14 6.29
N MET A 9 7.25 -10.47 5.20
CA MET A 9 8.11 -11.66 5.19
C MET A 9 9.53 -11.39 4.78
N ILE A 10 10.12 -10.38 5.40
CA ILE A 10 11.55 -10.17 5.33
C ILE A 10 12.14 -11.13 6.35
N THR A 11 12.43 -12.35 5.90
CA THR A 11 13.13 -13.35 6.69
C THR A 11 14.48 -12.79 7.07
N MET A 12 14.54 -12.44 8.34
CA MET A 12 15.69 -11.94 9.04
C MET A 12 16.73 -13.05 9.16
N LEU A 13 18.00 -12.78 8.79
CA LEU A 13 19.13 -13.32 9.54
C LEU A 13 18.88 -13.11 11.06
N ALA A 14 19.51 -13.85 11.97
CA ALA A 14 19.27 -13.68 13.41
C ALA A 14 20.60 -13.64 14.16
N PRO A 15 20.71 -12.91 15.30
CA PRO A 15 21.74 -13.21 16.27
C PRO A 15 21.29 -14.43 17.04
N ALA A 16 22.17 -15.41 17.12
CA ALA A 16 22.10 -16.41 18.16
C ALA A 16 22.27 -15.71 19.52
N SER A 17 21.24 -15.75 20.37
CA SER A 17 21.42 -15.65 21.82
C SER A 17 21.23 -17.04 22.39
N ALA A 18 22.27 -17.55 23.04
CA ALA A 18 22.38 -18.92 23.51
C ALA A 18 21.33 -19.25 24.58
N GLN A 19 20.46 -20.22 24.27
CA GLN A 19 19.80 -21.13 25.22
C GLN A 19 19.30 -22.34 24.43
N ALA A 20 19.92 -23.51 24.64
CA ALA A 20 19.55 -24.79 24.02
C ALA A 20 18.46 -25.53 24.82
N PRO A 21 17.77 -26.55 24.26
CA PRO A 21 17.23 -26.64 22.92
C PRO A 21 15.73 -26.99 22.98
N ARG A 22 14.88 -26.19 22.33
CA ARG A 22 13.68 -26.75 21.70
C ARG A 22 14.05 -26.94 20.24
N THR A 23 13.91 -28.16 19.72
CA THR A 23 14.04 -28.48 18.29
C THR A 23 12.94 -27.77 17.51
N GLN A 24 13.04 -26.44 17.39
CA GLN A 24 12.41 -25.71 16.32
C GLN A 24 13.30 -25.98 15.11
N ASN A 25 12.79 -26.75 14.15
CA ASN A 25 13.35 -26.82 12.80
C ASN A 25 13.28 -25.41 12.20
N VAL A 26 14.21 -24.53 12.57
CA VAL A 26 14.48 -23.29 11.86
C VAL A 26 15.14 -23.75 10.57
N PRO A 27 14.49 -23.57 9.40
CA PRO A 27 15.07 -24.02 8.14
C PRO A 27 16.45 -23.38 7.98
N PRO A 28 17.46 -24.15 7.54
CA PRO A 28 18.80 -23.64 7.36
C PRO A 28 18.77 -22.45 6.39
N THR A 29 19.68 -21.51 6.63
CA THR A 29 19.90 -20.42 5.67
C THR A 29 20.94 -20.91 4.68
N GLU A 30 20.55 -21.01 3.41
CA GLU A 30 21.43 -21.45 2.34
C GLU A 30 21.91 -20.24 1.54
N VAL A 31 23.20 -20.18 1.27
CA VAL A 31 23.81 -19.14 0.43
C VAL A 31 24.41 -19.82 -0.78
N THR A 32 23.98 -19.42 -1.97
CA THR A 32 24.46 -19.95 -3.25
C THR A 32 24.80 -18.79 -4.21
N GLY A 33 25.55 -19.08 -5.28
CA GLY A 33 25.90 -18.09 -6.31
C GLY A 33 26.95 -17.05 -5.91
N ALA A 34 27.41 -17.07 -4.65
CA ALA A 34 28.55 -16.26 -4.23
C ALA A 34 29.84 -16.78 -4.88
N THR A 35 30.56 -15.89 -5.56
CA THR A 35 31.91 -16.14 -6.10
C THR A 35 32.99 -15.67 -5.13
N TYR A 36 32.62 -14.87 -4.13
CA TYR A 36 33.48 -14.38 -3.08
C TYR A 36 32.72 -14.36 -1.75
N VAL A 37 33.35 -14.92 -0.72
CA VAL A 37 32.86 -14.91 0.66
C VAL A 37 34.02 -14.53 1.55
N GLU A 38 33.84 -13.46 2.32
CA GLU A 38 34.74 -13.07 3.40
C GLU A 38 33.97 -13.13 4.72
N VAL A 39 34.57 -13.79 5.70
CA VAL A 39 34.05 -13.89 7.06
C VAL A 39 35.13 -13.38 7.99
N ASP A 40 34.93 -12.16 8.49
CA ASP A 40 35.80 -11.59 9.50
C ASP A 40 35.14 -11.71 10.87
N GLU A 41 35.53 -12.73 11.64
CA GLU A 41 35.03 -12.95 12.99
C GLU A 41 35.48 -11.86 13.98
N SER A 42 36.61 -11.20 13.71
CA SER A 42 37.17 -10.17 14.58
C SER A 42 36.39 -8.86 14.52
N THR A 43 35.78 -8.55 13.37
CA THR A 43 34.87 -7.41 13.20
C THR A 43 33.40 -7.84 13.25
N GLY A 44 33.11 -9.12 13.02
CA GLY A 44 31.76 -9.67 12.90
C GLY A 44 31.10 -9.36 11.55
N ILE A 45 31.88 -8.97 10.54
CA ILE A 45 31.39 -8.58 9.21
C ILE A 45 31.57 -9.72 8.22
N TRP A 46 30.48 -10.09 7.55
CA TRP A 46 30.48 -11.08 6.49
C TRP A 46 30.16 -10.39 5.16
N ILE A 47 30.95 -10.64 4.13
CA ILE A 47 30.78 -10.04 2.80
C ILE A 47 30.58 -11.15 1.78
N LEU A 48 29.51 -11.05 1.00
CA LEU A 48 29.15 -11.96 -0.06
C LEU A 48 29.08 -11.19 -1.37
N ARG A 49 29.78 -11.65 -2.41
CA ARG A 49 29.68 -11.09 -3.77
C ARG A 49 29.48 -12.20 -4.78
N GLY A 50 28.70 -11.94 -5.83
CA GLY A 50 28.37 -12.89 -6.87
C GLY A 50 27.48 -12.29 -7.96
N SER A 51 27.10 -13.10 -8.94
CA SER A 51 26.29 -12.65 -10.08
C SER A 51 25.09 -13.57 -10.35
N PRO A 52 24.07 -13.65 -9.48
CA PRO A 52 23.94 -12.98 -8.17
C PRO A 52 24.24 -13.91 -6.98
N VAL A 53 24.44 -13.32 -5.79
CA VAL A 53 24.32 -14.04 -4.53
C VAL A 53 22.84 -14.33 -4.28
N VAL A 54 22.51 -15.56 -3.91
CA VAL A 54 21.16 -15.99 -3.55
C VAL A 54 21.18 -16.52 -2.13
N VAL A 55 20.40 -15.88 -1.26
CA VAL A 55 20.18 -16.31 0.12
C VAL A 55 18.77 -16.85 0.24
N THR A 56 18.63 -18.11 0.62
CA THR A 56 17.34 -18.80 0.76
C THR A 56 17.11 -19.21 2.21
N ARG A 57 15.89 -19.02 2.71
CA ARG A 57 15.44 -19.57 3.99
C ARG A 57 13.98 -19.99 3.88
N GLY A 58 13.73 -21.30 3.98
CA GLY A 58 12.38 -21.83 3.74
C GLY A 58 11.92 -21.51 2.32
N ALA A 59 10.73 -20.90 2.19
CA ALA A 59 10.18 -20.50 0.89
C ALA A 59 10.62 -19.10 0.41
N ALA A 60 11.31 -18.33 1.28
CA ALA A 60 11.75 -16.98 0.97
C ALA A 60 13.18 -17.00 0.39
N SER A 61 13.44 -16.11 -0.56
CA SER A 61 14.75 -15.89 -1.16
C SER A 61 15.04 -14.41 -1.36
N VAL A 62 16.31 -14.03 -1.20
CA VAL A 62 16.84 -12.71 -1.53
C VAL A 62 17.98 -12.91 -2.53
N ARG A 63 17.96 -12.14 -3.60
CA ARG A 63 18.99 -12.14 -4.65
C ARG A 63 19.57 -10.75 -4.80
N ALA A 64 20.90 -10.64 -4.79
CA ALA A 64 21.59 -9.38 -5.04
C ALA A 64 23.06 -9.65 -5.44
N PRO A 65 23.71 -8.74 -6.19
CA PRO A 65 25.14 -8.86 -6.49
C PRO A 65 26.06 -8.78 -5.27
N SER A 66 25.71 -7.94 -4.28
CA SER A 66 26.50 -7.75 -3.07
C SER A 66 25.62 -7.79 -1.83
N MET A 67 26.04 -8.56 -0.83
CA MET A 67 25.42 -8.59 0.48
C MET A 67 26.46 -8.49 1.58
N THR A 68 26.14 -7.74 2.63
CA THR A 68 26.94 -7.65 3.84
C THR A 68 26.06 -7.98 5.03
N TYR A 69 26.60 -8.73 5.98
CA TYR A 69 25.95 -9.01 7.23
C TYR A 69 26.87 -8.59 8.38
N ASP A 70 26.34 -7.73 9.24
CA ASP A 70 26.95 -7.37 10.51
C ASP A 70 26.33 -8.23 11.61
N SER A 71 27.08 -9.19 12.12
CA SER A 71 26.64 -10.12 13.16
C SER A 71 26.56 -9.50 14.56
N ARG A 72 27.19 -8.35 14.78
CA ARG A 72 27.12 -7.65 16.08
C ARG A 72 25.87 -6.79 16.16
N GLN A 73 25.63 -6.03 15.10
CA GLN A 73 24.46 -5.15 15.00
C GLN A 73 23.22 -5.86 14.46
N GLN A 74 23.41 -7.02 13.86
CA GLN A 74 22.33 -7.81 13.29
C GLN A 74 21.63 -7.06 12.19
N ILE A 75 22.44 -6.64 11.22
CA ILE A 75 22.01 -5.86 10.06
C ILE A 75 22.48 -6.55 8.79
N VAL A 76 21.55 -6.73 7.85
CA VAL A 76 21.84 -7.19 6.49
C VAL A 76 21.72 -6.00 5.56
N ARG A 77 22.68 -5.83 4.67
CA ARG A 77 22.65 -4.86 3.59
C ARG A 77 22.82 -5.60 2.28
N ALA A 78 21.88 -5.43 1.36
CA ALA A 78 21.94 -5.99 0.01
C ALA A 78 21.87 -4.85 -1.00
N SER A 79 22.63 -4.94 -2.09
CA SER A 79 22.71 -3.87 -3.10
C SER A 79 23.06 -4.40 -4.49
N GLY A 80 22.81 -3.56 -5.50
CA GLY A 80 23.10 -3.84 -6.91
C GLY A 80 21.91 -4.38 -7.69
N GLY A 81 20.67 -4.11 -7.23
CA GLY A 81 19.47 -4.75 -7.75
C GLY A 81 19.09 -5.93 -6.88
N VAL A 82 18.33 -5.64 -5.82
CA VAL A 82 17.84 -6.60 -4.86
C VAL A 82 16.48 -7.11 -5.32
N VAL A 83 16.35 -8.43 -5.41
CA VAL A 83 15.08 -9.10 -5.64
C VAL A 83 14.78 -9.99 -4.44
N TYR A 84 13.69 -9.69 -3.75
CA TYR A 84 13.10 -10.54 -2.74
C TYR A 84 11.92 -11.31 -3.36
N ALA A 85 11.78 -12.59 -3.02
CA ALA A 85 10.65 -13.39 -3.45
C ALA A 85 10.28 -14.46 -2.42
N ASP A 86 8.98 -14.63 -2.21
CA ASP A 86 8.34 -15.76 -1.55
C ASP A 86 7.05 -16.16 -2.31
N PRO A 87 6.27 -17.17 -1.87
CA PRO A 87 5.03 -17.55 -2.56
C PRO A 87 3.97 -16.45 -2.64
N SER A 88 4.04 -15.47 -1.76
CA SER A 88 3.03 -14.44 -1.56
C SER A 88 3.41 -13.09 -2.18
N ALA A 89 4.71 -12.78 -2.31
CA ALA A 89 5.18 -11.53 -2.90
C ALA A 89 6.50 -11.65 -3.66
N THR A 90 6.69 -10.69 -4.56
CA THR A 90 7.98 -10.34 -5.16
C THR A 90 8.22 -8.85 -4.94
N LEU A 91 9.43 -8.47 -4.53
CA LEU A 91 9.83 -7.09 -4.32
C LEU A 91 11.19 -6.85 -4.97
N GLU A 92 11.29 -5.78 -5.74
CA GLU A 92 12.50 -5.34 -6.43
C GLU A 92 12.88 -3.94 -5.94
N SER A 93 14.17 -3.69 -5.77
CA SER A 93 14.71 -2.38 -5.35
C SER A 93 16.20 -2.29 -5.69
N ALA A 94 16.79 -1.09 -5.65
CA ALA A 94 18.23 -0.94 -5.83
C ALA A 94 19.03 -1.50 -4.63
N GLN A 95 18.51 -1.27 -3.42
CA GLN A 95 19.14 -1.68 -2.17
C GLN A 95 18.12 -1.99 -1.08
N VAL A 96 18.54 -2.83 -0.13
CA VAL A 96 17.77 -3.22 1.05
C VAL A 96 18.68 -3.18 2.27
N THR A 97 18.18 -2.58 3.35
CA THR A 97 18.73 -2.75 4.71
C THR A 97 17.69 -3.43 5.59
N ALA A 98 18.07 -4.51 6.28
CA ALA A 98 17.21 -5.23 7.23
C ALA A 98 17.86 -5.26 8.61
N TRP A 99 17.14 -4.75 9.63
CA TRP A 99 17.53 -4.76 11.03
C TRP A 99 16.83 -5.91 11.75
N LEU A 100 17.57 -6.97 11.95
CA LEU A 100 17.06 -8.29 12.28
C LEU A 100 16.49 -8.40 13.69
N GLN A 101 17.04 -7.61 14.61
CA GLN A 101 16.52 -7.54 15.97
C GLN A 101 15.23 -6.73 16.05
N GLU A 102 15.17 -5.65 15.26
CA GLU A 102 14.04 -4.71 15.21
C GLU A 102 12.86 -5.26 14.42
N GLU A 103 13.05 -6.31 13.62
CA GLU A 103 11.99 -6.76 12.75
C GLU A 103 11.61 -5.71 11.69
N ARG A 104 12.60 -4.91 11.27
CA ARG A 104 12.47 -3.77 10.35
C ARG A 104 13.24 -3.97 9.04
N LEU A 105 12.67 -3.49 7.93
CA LEU A 105 13.33 -3.37 6.63
C LEU A 105 13.10 -2.00 6.02
N LEU A 106 14.13 -1.53 5.32
CA LEU A 106 14.12 -0.41 4.41
C LEU A 106 14.56 -0.87 3.01
N ALA A 107 13.69 -0.75 2.01
CA ALA A 107 14.01 -0.92 0.59
C ALA A 107 14.00 0.45 -0.10
N GLU A 108 15.01 0.70 -0.94
CA GLU A 108 15.20 2.00 -1.57
C GLU A 108 15.63 1.87 -3.04
N GLY A 109 15.33 2.92 -3.81
CA GLY A 109 15.74 3.06 -5.20
C GLY A 109 14.81 2.31 -6.14
N GLN A 110 13.71 2.97 -6.51
CA GLN A 110 12.68 2.45 -7.41
C GLN A 110 12.11 1.10 -6.94
N VAL A 111 11.47 1.12 -5.78
CA VAL A 111 10.81 -0.06 -5.23
C VAL A 111 9.63 -0.45 -6.11
N ALA A 112 9.61 -1.70 -6.57
CA ALA A 112 8.49 -2.29 -7.30
C ALA A 112 8.11 -3.63 -6.66
N GLY A 113 6.82 -3.83 -6.38
CA GLY A 113 6.35 -5.04 -5.72
C GLY A 113 5.11 -5.62 -6.39
N VAL A 114 4.98 -6.94 -6.33
CA VAL A 114 3.78 -7.69 -6.69
C VAL A 114 3.38 -8.54 -5.49
N LEU A 115 2.20 -8.27 -4.93
CA LEU A 115 1.59 -9.06 -3.87
C LEU A 115 0.49 -9.95 -4.46
N ARG A 116 0.53 -11.23 -4.14
CA ARG A 116 -0.34 -12.28 -4.68
C ARG A 116 -1.34 -12.73 -3.63
N GLU A 117 -2.04 -11.75 -3.06
CA GLU A 117 -3.02 -11.98 -2.01
C GLU A 117 -4.46 -12.03 -2.56
N GLY A 118 -5.04 -13.22 -2.50
CA GLY A 118 -6.39 -13.46 -2.97
C GLY A 118 -6.48 -13.58 -4.50
N PRO A 119 -7.65 -13.27 -5.10
CA PRO A 119 -7.91 -13.57 -6.51
C PRO A 119 -7.21 -12.61 -7.49
N GLN A 120 -6.67 -11.49 -7.01
CA GLN A 120 -6.05 -10.46 -7.84
C GLN A 120 -4.72 -10.02 -7.26
N GLU A 121 -3.72 -9.93 -8.13
CA GLU A 121 -2.43 -9.36 -7.77
C GLU A 121 -2.55 -7.86 -7.49
N THR A 122 -1.76 -7.41 -6.52
CA THR A 122 -1.59 -5.99 -6.20
C THR A 122 -0.18 -5.57 -6.58
N HIS A 123 -0.07 -4.59 -7.46
CA HIS A 123 1.21 -4.02 -7.86
C HIS A 123 1.46 -2.74 -7.06
N LEU A 124 2.67 -2.59 -6.53
CA LEU A 124 3.14 -1.42 -5.80
C LEU A 124 4.35 -0.83 -6.53
N ARG A 125 4.43 0.49 -6.62
CA ARG A 125 5.63 1.24 -6.97
C ARG A 125 5.84 2.40 -5.99
N SER A 126 7.08 2.68 -5.64
CA SER A 126 7.48 3.81 -4.79
C SER A 126 8.99 4.07 -4.87
N GLN A 127 9.48 5.14 -4.25
CA GLN A 127 10.94 5.35 -4.10
C GLN A 127 11.52 4.60 -2.90
N VAL A 128 10.75 4.54 -1.82
CA VAL A 128 11.16 3.92 -0.55
C VAL A 128 10.00 3.14 0.03
N LEU A 129 10.29 1.94 0.52
CA LEU A 129 9.37 1.11 1.30
C LEU A 129 10.04 0.75 2.63
N GLU A 130 9.40 1.12 3.73
CA GLU A 130 9.79 0.72 5.07
C GLU A 130 8.72 -0.20 5.67
N ALA A 131 9.14 -1.30 6.30
CA ALA A 131 8.22 -2.29 6.88
C ALA A 131 8.69 -2.74 8.26
N TRP A 132 7.73 -2.87 9.19
CA TRP A 132 7.94 -3.32 10.57
C TRP A 132 7.07 -4.52 10.85
N ARG A 133 7.71 -5.65 11.11
CA ARG A 133 7.05 -6.94 11.25
C ARG A 133 6.28 -7.11 12.54
N LYS A 134 6.89 -6.72 13.66
CA LYS A 134 6.22 -6.75 14.96
C LYS A 134 4.98 -5.86 15.00
N GLU A 135 5.06 -4.70 14.36
CA GLU A 135 3.98 -3.69 14.33
C GLU A 135 2.91 -3.98 13.29
N ARG A 136 3.19 -4.91 12.37
CA ARG A 136 2.35 -5.21 11.22
C ARG A 136 1.99 -3.97 10.39
N ARG A 137 3.05 -3.23 10.06
CA ARG A 137 2.99 -1.91 9.45
C ARG A 137 3.96 -1.80 8.29
N ALA A 138 3.54 -1.15 7.22
CA ALA A 138 4.46 -0.70 6.20
C ALA A 138 4.11 0.69 5.67
N VAL A 139 5.11 1.33 5.11
CA VAL A 139 5.07 2.71 4.66
C VAL A 139 5.80 2.81 3.33
N ALA A 140 5.08 3.17 2.28
CA ALA A 140 5.64 3.51 0.99
C ALA A 140 5.68 5.03 0.84
N THR A 141 6.77 5.57 0.26
CA THR A 141 6.94 7.00 0.01
C THR A 141 7.61 7.29 -1.33
N GLY A 142 7.33 8.48 -1.86
CA GLY A 142 7.87 8.98 -3.13
C GLY A 142 7.13 8.40 -4.32
N GLU A 143 6.17 9.16 -4.85
CA GLU A 143 5.34 8.80 -6.01
C GLU A 143 4.76 7.39 -5.91
N VAL A 144 4.05 7.13 -4.81
CA VAL A 144 3.45 5.82 -4.55
C VAL A 144 2.35 5.56 -5.57
N GLN A 145 2.41 4.40 -6.23
CA GLN A 145 1.37 3.89 -7.10
C GLN A 145 0.99 2.47 -6.68
N ILE A 146 -0.30 2.24 -6.43
CA ILE A 146 -0.84 0.91 -6.12
C ILE A 146 -1.90 0.59 -7.15
N ARG A 147 -1.86 -0.62 -7.72
CA ARG A 147 -2.86 -1.10 -8.69
C ARG A 147 -3.34 -2.50 -8.31
N ARG A 148 -4.65 -2.69 -8.27
CA ARG A 148 -5.29 -4.01 -8.06
C ARG A 148 -6.53 -4.14 -8.94
N GLY A 149 -6.47 -4.99 -9.95
CA GLY A 149 -7.51 -5.03 -10.98
C GLY A 149 -7.66 -3.66 -11.66
N GLU A 150 -8.89 -3.13 -11.64
CA GLU A 150 -9.23 -1.78 -12.16
C GLU A 150 -9.02 -0.66 -11.13
N PHE A 151 -8.74 -1.00 -9.86
CA PHE A 151 -8.46 -0.02 -8.83
C PHE A 151 -7.03 0.49 -8.94
N THR A 152 -6.86 1.81 -8.90
CA THR A 152 -5.56 2.47 -8.76
C THR A 152 -5.58 3.51 -7.65
N LEU A 153 -4.47 3.62 -6.93
CA LEU A 153 -4.19 4.65 -5.95
C LEU A 153 -2.85 5.30 -6.28
N SER A 154 -2.81 6.64 -6.31
CA SER A 154 -1.58 7.41 -6.34
C SER A 154 -1.50 8.40 -5.17
N SER A 155 -0.34 8.56 -4.55
CA SER A 155 -0.09 9.58 -3.52
C SER A 155 1.40 9.78 -3.24
N GLY A 156 1.76 10.82 -2.48
CA GLY A 156 3.14 10.99 -2.01
C GLY A 156 3.57 9.95 -0.96
N ARG A 157 2.64 9.46 -0.13
CA ARG A 157 2.88 8.51 0.94
C ARG A 157 1.67 7.64 1.23
N VAL A 158 1.88 6.33 1.32
CA VAL A 158 0.86 5.37 1.79
C VAL A 158 1.39 4.62 3.01
N GLU A 159 0.64 4.65 4.10
CA GLU A 159 0.86 3.80 5.27
C GLU A 159 -0.21 2.70 5.32
N TYR A 160 0.20 1.48 5.61
CA TYR A 160 -0.69 0.35 5.81
C TYR A 160 -0.52 -0.22 7.21
N LEU A 161 -1.63 -0.39 7.92
CA LEU A 161 -1.72 -1.05 9.22
C LEU A 161 -2.58 -2.30 9.07
N GLU A 162 -1.92 -3.45 9.05
CA GLU A 162 -2.54 -4.73 8.73
C GLU A 162 -3.59 -5.12 9.78
N ALA A 163 -3.28 -4.94 11.07
CA ALA A 163 -4.19 -5.29 12.16
C ALA A 163 -5.52 -4.51 12.11
N GLN A 164 -5.50 -3.31 11.51
CA GLN A 164 -6.68 -2.45 11.35
C GLN A 164 -7.30 -2.58 9.96
N GLN A 165 -6.70 -3.36 9.06
CA GLN A 165 -7.05 -3.40 7.63
C GLN A 165 -7.18 -1.99 7.04
N ARG A 166 -6.29 -1.08 7.45
CA ARG A 166 -6.37 0.35 7.12
C ARG A 166 -5.18 0.78 6.29
N ALA A 167 -5.46 1.41 5.15
CA ALA A 167 -4.47 2.11 4.34
C ALA A 167 -4.73 3.63 4.41
N THR A 168 -3.72 4.41 4.74
CA THR A 168 -3.79 5.87 4.81
C THR A 168 -2.89 6.46 3.73
N ALA A 169 -3.50 7.07 2.72
CA ALA A 169 -2.80 7.81 1.67
C ALA A 169 -2.75 9.30 2.02
N THR A 170 -1.58 9.92 1.86
CA THR A 170 -1.34 11.34 2.15
C THR A 170 -0.46 11.97 1.08
N GLY A 171 -0.55 13.31 0.96
CA GLY A 171 0.16 14.05 -0.08
C GLY A 171 -0.58 13.95 -1.41
N ARG A 172 -1.86 14.39 -1.42
CA ARG A 172 -2.78 14.40 -2.57
C ARG A 172 -3.08 12.99 -3.09
N GLY A 173 -3.76 12.20 -2.26
CA GLY A 173 -4.27 10.90 -2.66
C GLY A 173 -5.25 11.01 -3.82
N THR A 174 -5.09 10.18 -4.85
CA THR A 174 -6.06 9.97 -5.92
C THR A 174 -6.37 8.49 -6.00
N VAL A 175 -7.65 8.15 -5.93
CA VAL A 175 -8.19 6.81 -6.15
C VAL A 175 -8.99 6.82 -7.45
N THR A 176 -8.75 5.85 -8.32
CA THR A 176 -9.59 5.57 -9.50
C THR A 176 -10.11 4.15 -9.41
N ALA A 177 -11.41 3.99 -9.62
CA ALA A 177 -12.13 2.73 -9.61
C ALA A 177 -13.19 2.75 -10.74
N PRO A 178 -13.84 1.62 -11.07
CA PRO A 178 -14.87 1.58 -12.12
C PRO A 178 -16.01 2.58 -11.91
N GLU A 179 -16.40 2.81 -10.65
CA GLU A 179 -17.45 3.75 -10.27
C GLU A 179 -17.04 5.22 -10.39
N GLY A 180 -15.75 5.53 -10.50
CA GLY A 180 -15.28 6.91 -10.60
C GLY A 180 -13.92 7.20 -10.01
N ARG A 181 -13.67 8.49 -9.79
CA ARG A 181 -12.42 9.02 -9.23
C ARG A 181 -12.71 9.80 -7.95
N LEU A 182 -11.82 9.66 -6.97
CA LEU A 182 -11.79 10.40 -5.72
C LEU A 182 -10.38 10.99 -5.53
N SER A 183 -10.27 12.25 -5.15
CA SER A 183 -9.02 12.84 -4.69
C SER A 183 -9.20 13.67 -3.43
N ALA A 184 -8.19 13.67 -2.56
CA ALA A 184 -8.18 14.45 -1.32
C ALA A 184 -6.75 14.60 -0.79
N ASP A 185 -6.54 15.48 0.18
CA ASP A 185 -5.24 15.62 0.85
C ASP A 185 -4.86 14.36 1.62
N ARG A 186 -5.86 13.73 2.26
CA ARG A 186 -5.77 12.46 2.97
C ARG A 186 -6.94 11.54 2.62
N ILE A 187 -6.64 10.25 2.41
CA ILE A 187 -7.64 9.19 2.22
C ILE A 187 -7.32 8.04 3.18
N ASP A 188 -8.23 7.74 4.10
CA ASP A 188 -8.20 6.54 4.93
C ASP A 188 -9.14 5.49 4.34
N ALA A 189 -8.60 4.38 3.85
CA ALA A 189 -9.35 3.25 3.31
C ALA A 189 -9.35 2.08 4.31
N PHE A 190 -10.53 1.55 4.60
CA PHE A 190 -10.77 0.40 5.46
C PHE A 190 -11.17 -0.80 4.58
N LEU A 191 -10.25 -1.74 4.42
CA LEU A 191 -10.34 -2.81 3.41
C LEU A 191 -11.34 -3.91 3.80
N ASP A 192 -11.56 -4.12 5.08
CA ASP A 192 -12.46 -5.12 5.64
C ASP A 192 -13.94 -4.78 5.43
N ARG A 193 -14.28 -3.49 5.47
CA ARG A 193 -15.64 -2.95 5.29
C ARG A 193 -15.84 -2.18 3.99
N GLU A 194 -14.81 -2.09 3.16
CA GLU A 194 -14.84 -1.41 1.86
C GLU A 194 -15.33 0.05 1.96
N GLU A 195 -14.85 0.76 2.98
CA GLU A 195 -15.16 2.16 3.27
C GLU A 195 -13.92 3.04 3.05
N ALA A 196 -14.11 4.22 2.46
CA ALA A 196 -13.07 5.23 2.35
C ALA A 196 -13.53 6.56 2.96
N ILE A 197 -12.65 7.17 3.76
CA ILE A 197 -12.84 8.50 4.34
C ILE A 197 -11.82 9.43 3.70
N ALA A 198 -12.30 10.46 3.03
CA ALA A 198 -11.50 11.48 2.37
C ALA A 198 -11.58 12.79 3.14
N ASP A 199 -10.45 13.44 3.37
CA ASP A 199 -10.35 14.66 4.17
C ASP A 199 -9.39 15.66 3.49
N GLY A 200 -9.82 16.93 3.42
CA GLY A 200 -9.11 18.03 2.81
C GLY A 200 -9.23 18.03 1.28
N ASN A 201 -9.70 19.16 0.72
CA ASN A 201 -9.81 19.39 -0.73
C ASN A 201 -10.41 18.20 -1.50
N VAL A 202 -11.51 17.64 -1.00
CA VAL A 202 -12.11 16.45 -1.60
C VAL A 202 -12.75 16.81 -2.93
N GLU A 203 -12.37 16.09 -3.98
CA GLU A 203 -13.05 16.08 -5.27
C GLU A 203 -13.45 14.66 -5.64
N ILE A 204 -14.68 14.48 -6.11
CA ILE A 204 -15.19 13.21 -6.62
C ILE A 204 -15.75 13.40 -8.03
N SER A 205 -15.62 12.36 -8.84
CA SER A 205 -16.29 12.23 -10.14
C SER A 205 -16.83 10.82 -10.22
N LEU A 206 -18.12 10.66 -9.93
CA LEU A 206 -18.80 9.36 -9.88
C LEU A 206 -19.64 9.13 -11.14
N ARG A 207 -19.72 7.88 -11.57
CA ARG A 207 -20.61 7.42 -12.63
C ARG A 207 -21.73 6.58 -12.03
N PRO A 208 -23.01 6.95 -12.21
CA PRO A 208 -24.13 6.13 -11.76
C PRO A 208 -24.08 4.74 -12.41
N GLY A 209 -24.15 3.68 -11.61
CA GLY A 209 -24.02 2.31 -12.11
C GLY A 209 -25.21 1.81 -12.94
N SER A 210 -26.36 2.50 -12.86
CA SER A 210 -27.58 2.17 -13.59
C SER A 210 -27.67 2.79 -14.98
N ASP A 211 -26.81 3.76 -15.32
CA ASP A 211 -26.76 4.40 -16.63
C ASP A 211 -25.32 4.81 -17.00
N PRO A 212 -24.59 3.97 -17.77
CA PRO A 212 -23.24 4.30 -18.24
C PRO A 212 -23.18 5.52 -19.15
N SER A 213 -24.32 5.91 -19.75
CA SER A 213 -24.47 7.11 -20.59
C SER A 213 -24.86 8.35 -19.78
N GLY A 214 -25.15 8.17 -18.49
CA GLY A 214 -25.51 9.23 -17.57
C GLY A 214 -24.39 10.24 -17.38
N LEU A 215 -24.77 11.50 -17.17
CA LEU A 215 -23.82 12.57 -16.88
C LEU A 215 -23.10 12.27 -15.56
N PRO A 216 -21.77 12.47 -15.50
CA PRO A 216 -21.00 12.24 -14.28
C PRO A 216 -21.48 13.16 -13.17
N ILE A 217 -21.43 12.64 -11.95
CA ILE A 217 -21.69 13.41 -10.73
C ILE A 217 -20.34 13.90 -10.22
N GLU A 218 -20.11 15.21 -10.32
CA GLU A 218 -18.92 15.85 -9.81
C GLU A 218 -19.21 16.48 -8.45
N GLY A 219 -18.41 16.19 -7.44
CA GLY A 219 -18.62 16.68 -6.09
C GLY A 219 -17.36 17.29 -5.50
N ARG A 220 -17.52 18.33 -4.69
CA ARG A 220 -16.47 18.97 -3.91
C ARG A 220 -16.90 19.14 -2.47
N SER A 221 -16.00 18.91 -1.52
CA SER A 221 -16.27 19.11 -0.09
C SER A 221 -14.99 19.11 0.76
N PRO A 222 -15.03 19.61 2.00
CA PRO A 222 -13.94 19.37 2.95
C PRO A 222 -13.76 17.90 3.34
N LYS A 223 -14.85 17.12 3.41
CA LYS A 223 -14.81 15.72 3.83
C LYS A 223 -15.82 14.88 3.07
N ALA A 224 -15.43 13.66 2.68
CA ALA A 224 -16.35 12.66 2.15
C ALA A 224 -16.17 11.29 2.80
N VAL A 225 -17.26 10.51 2.81
CA VAL A 225 -17.27 9.09 3.19
C VAL A 225 -17.90 8.31 2.05
N LEU A 226 -17.19 7.30 1.56
CA LEU A 226 -17.66 6.40 0.51
C LEU A 226 -17.81 4.99 1.09
N ARG A 227 -19.00 4.40 0.93
CA ARG A 227 -19.31 3.01 1.31
C ARG A 227 -19.68 2.23 0.06
N ARG A 228 -18.68 1.55 -0.51
CA ARG A 228 -18.83 0.82 -1.78
C ARG A 228 -19.88 -0.31 -1.73
N PRO A 229 -20.00 -1.11 -0.65
CA PRO A 229 -21.03 -2.16 -0.55
C PRO A 229 -22.45 -1.62 -0.54
N GLU A 230 -22.64 -0.36 -0.13
CA GLU A 230 -23.93 0.31 -0.09
C GLU A 230 -24.19 1.13 -1.37
N GLY A 231 -23.12 1.53 -2.08
CA GLY A 231 -23.22 2.46 -3.21
C GLY A 231 -23.50 3.89 -2.75
N ILE A 232 -23.05 4.25 -1.54
CA ILE A 232 -23.34 5.53 -0.90
C ILE A 232 -22.07 6.38 -0.83
N ALA A 233 -22.19 7.65 -1.21
CA ALA A 233 -21.19 8.68 -0.96
C ALA A 233 -21.82 9.83 -0.18
N VAL A 234 -21.21 10.24 0.94
CA VAL A 234 -21.65 11.37 1.75
C VAL A 234 -20.57 12.44 1.69
N LEU A 235 -20.92 13.63 1.23
CA LEU A 235 -20.06 14.81 1.18
C LEU A 235 -20.52 15.80 2.26
N SER A 236 -19.60 16.35 3.03
CA SER A 236 -19.93 17.14 4.22
C SER A 236 -18.99 18.33 4.42
N GLY A 237 -19.46 19.34 5.17
CA GLY A 237 -18.72 20.56 5.49
C GLY A 237 -18.93 21.70 4.49
N GLY A 238 -20.07 21.73 3.80
CA GLY A 238 -20.31 22.67 2.69
C GLY A 238 -19.98 22.03 1.36
N ALA A 239 -20.74 21.00 1.01
CA ALA A 239 -20.58 20.25 -0.22
C ALA A 239 -21.20 21.00 -1.41
N THR A 240 -20.55 20.88 -2.56
CA THR A 240 -21.09 21.30 -3.87
C THR A 240 -21.07 20.10 -4.80
N VAL A 241 -22.21 19.76 -5.40
CA VAL A 241 -22.33 18.67 -6.35
C VAL A 241 -22.94 19.19 -7.65
N ARG A 242 -22.37 18.79 -8.79
CA ARG A 242 -22.81 19.14 -10.13
C ARG A 242 -23.10 17.88 -10.92
N GLN A 243 -24.23 17.88 -11.63
CA GLN A 243 -24.57 16.86 -12.61
C GLN A 243 -25.08 17.57 -13.88
N GLY A 244 -24.26 17.57 -14.93
CA GLY A 244 -24.50 18.40 -16.10
C GLY A 244 -24.47 19.89 -15.77
N GLN A 245 -25.57 20.59 -16.05
CA GLN A 245 -25.76 22.01 -15.72
C GLN A 245 -26.32 22.20 -14.31
N ASN A 246 -26.90 21.15 -13.70
CA ASN A 246 -27.54 21.26 -12.40
C ASN A 246 -26.50 21.28 -11.29
N THR A 247 -26.67 22.17 -10.32
CA THR A 247 -25.75 22.32 -9.18
C THR A 247 -26.53 22.31 -7.87
N VAL A 248 -26.06 21.54 -6.90
CA VAL A 248 -26.57 21.44 -5.54
C VAL A 248 -25.48 21.87 -4.57
N THR A 249 -25.82 22.72 -3.61
CA THR A 249 -24.96 23.12 -2.50
C THR A 249 -25.68 22.89 -1.19
N ALA A 250 -25.01 22.33 -0.19
CA ALA A 250 -25.58 22.08 1.14
C ALA A 250 -24.49 21.79 2.18
N LEU A 251 -24.82 21.80 3.47
CA LEU A 251 -23.91 21.38 4.52
C LEU A 251 -23.50 19.91 4.34
N GLU A 252 -24.46 19.06 3.99
CA GLU A 252 -24.25 17.64 3.69
C GLU A 252 -25.04 17.24 2.43
N ILE A 253 -24.41 16.46 1.55
CA ILE A 253 -25.02 15.86 0.37
C ILE A 253 -24.75 14.36 0.39
N THR A 254 -25.81 13.56 0.46
CA THR A 254 -25.76 12.10 0.32
C THR A 254 -26.14 11.71 -1.11
N ILE A 255 -25.28 10.94 -1.77
CA ILE A 255 -25.46 10.40 -3.11
C ILE A 255 -25.62 8.89 -2.99
N ASP A 256 -26.75 8.38 -3.46
CA ASP A 256 -27.02 6.96 -3.66
C ASP A 256 -26.85 6.63 -5.15
N LEU A 257 -25.73 5.97 -5.46
CA LEU A 257 -25.33 5.62 -6.82
C LEU A 257 -26.21 4.52 -7.42
N ARG A 258 -26.89 3.72 -6.59
CA ARG A 258 -27.76 2.63 -7.04
C ARG A 258 -29.16 3.14 -7.34
N ALA A 259 -29.68 4.00 -6.47
CA ALA A 259 -30.98 4.64 -6.66
C ALA A 259 -30.91 5.87 -7.59
N ASN A 260 -29.71 6.27 -8.02
CA ASN A 260 -29.45 7.54 -8.73
C ASN A 260 -30.13 8.72 -8.02
N ARG A 261 -29.97 8.77 -6.69
CA ARG A 261 -30.69 9.70 -5.81
C ARG A 261 -29.70 10.56 -5.05
N MET A 262 -30.03 11.84 -4.90
CA MET A 262 -29.27 12.79 -4.08
C MET A 262 -30.18 13.40 -3.01
N VAL A 263 -29.69 13.47 -1.78
CA VAL A 263 -30.35 14.12 -0.65
C VAL A 263 -29.42 15.17 -0.10
N ALA A 264 -29.87 16.43 -0.05
CA ALA A 264 -29.11 17.56 0.42
C ALA A 264 -29.74 18.12 1.70
N THR A 265 -28.96 18.29 2.77
CA THR A 265 -29.44 18.75 4.08
C THR A 265 -28.57 19.88 4.62
N GLY A 266 -29.19 20.78 5.40
CA GLY A 266 -28.52 21.95 5.96
C GLY A 266 -28.29 23.05 4.91
N GLN A 267 -29.23 23.99 4.81
CA GLN A 267 -29.18 25.13 3.88
C GLN A 267 -29.01 24.70 2.41
N ALA A 268 -29.80 23.72 1.98
CA ALA A 268 -29.75 23.23 0.61
C ALA A 268 -30.17 24.31 -0.39
N HIS A 269 -29.36 24.52 -1.42
CA HIS A 269 -29.63 25.40 -2.54
C HIS A 269 -29.38 24.64 -3.85
N LEU A 270 -30.39 24.61 -4.72
CA LEU A 270 -30.43 23.86 -5.96
C LEU A 270 -30.63 24.83 -7.12
N VAL A 271 -29.76 24.74 -8.13
CA VAL A 271 -29.88 25.43 -9.41
C VAL A 271 -30.11 24.38 -10.49
N VAL A 272 -31.26 24.45 -11.16
CA VAL A 272 -31.62 23.56 -12.27
C VAL A 272 -31.77 24.39 -13.54
N TYR A 273 -31.20 23.89 -14.63
CA TYR A 273 -31.42 24.45 -15.96
C TYR A 273 -32.38 23.52 -16.69
N SER A 274 -33.61 23.97 -16.91
CA SER A 274 -34.56 23.29 -17.78
C SER A 274 -34.10 23.44 -19.23
N GLY A 275 -33.79 22.32 -19.90
CA GLY A 275 -33.66 22.30 -21.35
C GLY A 275 -34.97 22.74 -22.00
N ARG A 276 -34.88 23.56 -23.06
CA ARG A 276 -35.99 23.77 -23.99
C ARG A 276 -36.29 22.50 -24.78
#